data_AF-A0A958TA44-F1
#
_entry.id   AF-A0A958TA44-F1
#
_cell.length_a   1.000
_cell.length_b   1.000
_cell.length_c   1.000
_cell.angle_alpha   90.00
_cell.angle_beta   90.00
_cell.angle_gamma   90.00
#
_symmetry.space_group_name_H-M   'P 1'
#
loop_
_entity.id
_entity.type
_entity.pdbx_description
1 polymer ?
#
loop_
_entity_poly.entity_id
_entity_poly.type
_entity_poly.pdbx_seq_one_letter_code
_entity_poly.pdbx_strand_id
1 'polypeptide(L)'
;MAVQRKPKKDTNNIDMQAAERFIQGASSPAPTVVPAKSKKVPVALRFDSDLLSAIDAMASRRGMSRNAIISYWCSKGVESE
;
A
#
# COMPACT_ATOMS: atom_id res chain seq x y z
N MET A 1 -12.74 -12.74 48.37
CA MET A 1 -12.46 -11.29 48.51
C MET A 1 -11.31 -10.92 47.58
N ALA A 2 -11.52 -10.03 46.61
CA ALA A 2 -10.46 -9.57 45.70
C ALA A 2 -9.86 -8.26 46.24
N VAL A 3 -8.60 -8.28 46.64
CA VAL A 3 -7.88 -7.08 47.11
C VAL A 3 -7.30 -6.37 45.89
N GLN A 4 -8.09 -5.49 45.27
CA GLN A 4 -7.56 -4.58 44.25
C GLN A 4 -6.69 -3.52 44.93
N ARG A 5 -5.37 -3.73 44.93
CA ARG A 5 -4.40 -2.69 45.32
C ARG A 5 -4.29 -1.68 44.18
N LYS A 6 -4.64 -0.42 44.46
CA LYS A 6 -4.37 0.71 43.55
C LYS A 6 -2.86 0.77 43.27
N PRO A 7 -2.42 0.83 42.00
CA PRO A 7 -1.02 1.05 41.69
C PRO A 7 -0.61 2.44 42.20
N LYS A 8 0.40 2.52 43.07
CA LYS A 8 1.06 3.79 43.38
C LYS A 8 1.86 4.19 42.14
N LYS A 9 1.59 5.38 41.60
CA LYS A 9 2.37 5.95 40.49
C LYS A 9 3.73 6.40 41.04
N ASP A 10 4.73 5.53 40.97
CA ASP A 10 6.13 5.94 41.09
C ASP A 10 6.58 6.51 39.73
N THR A 11 6.50 7.84 39.62
CA THR A 11 6.94 8.61 38.44
C THR A 11 8.39 9.07 38.55
N ASN A 12 9.07 8.74 39.64
CA ASN A 12 10.40 9.29 39.96
C ASN A 12 11.57 8.61 39.23
N ASN A 13 11.31 7.64 38.35
CA ASN A 13 12.38 6.91 37.66
C ASN A 13 12.01 6.62 36.20
N ILE A 14 11.51 7.63 35.49
CA ILE A 14 11.35 7.57 34.04
C ILE A 14 12.71 7.91 33.43
N ASP A 15 13.41 6.90 32.93
CA ASP A 15 14.64 7.09 32.17
C ASP A 15 14.30 7.70 30.80
N MET A 16 14.39 9.03 30.72
CA MET A 16 14.13 9.78 29.49
C MET A 16 15.10 9.40 28.37
N GLN A 17 16.32 8.96 28.68
CA GLN A 17 17.28 8.51 27.67
C GLN A 17 16.87 7.18 27.04
N ALA A 18 16.31 6.26 27.83
CA ALA A 18 15.74 5.02 27.30
C ALA A 18 14.54 5.28 26.39
N ALA A 19 13.69 6.25 26.75
CA ALA A 19 12.55 6.66 25.92
C ALA A 19 12.99 7.32 24.60
N GLU A 20 14.00 8.19 24.64
CA GLU A 20 14.56 8.82 23.44
C GLU A 20 15.19 7.79 22.49
N ARG A 21 15.94 6.82 23.01
CA ARG A 21 16.53 5.74 22.21
C ARG A 21 15.47 4.87 21.53
N PHE A 22 14.34 4.63 22.21
CA PHE A 22 13.21 3.91 21.63
C PHE A 22 12.55 4.68 20.47
N ILE A 23 12.37 5.99 20.62
CA ILE A 23 11.81 6.86 19.56
C ILE A 23 12.77 6.98 18.36
N GLN A 24 14.07 7.07 18.62
CA GLN A 24 15.10 7.12 17.57
C GLN A 24 15.18 5.81 16.77
N GLY A 25 14.99 4.66 17.42
CA GLY A 25 14.93 3.36 16.75
C GLY A 25 13.75 3.20 15.79
N ALA A 26 12.61 3.83 16.09
CA ALA A 26 11.42 3.81 15.22
C ALA A 26 11.51 4.77 14.02
N SER A 27 12.42 5.75 14.08
CA SER A 27 12.57 6.80 13.04
C SER A 27 13.69 6.53 12.05
N SER A 28 14.36 5.38 12.12
CA SER A 28 15.34 4.98 11.10
C SER A 28 14.61 4.21 10.00
N PRO A 29 14.22 4.84 8.86
CA PRO A 29 13.81 4.08 7.70
C PRO A 29 15.03 3.28 7.26
N ALA A 30 15.00 1.97 7.48
CA ALA A 30 15.91 1.07 6.78
C ALA A 30 15.85 1.45 5.29
N PRO A 31 16.99 1.65 4.61
CA PRO A 31 16.99 1.98 3.18
C PRO A 31 16.31 0.82 2.47
N THR A 32 15.03 1.02 2.19
CA THR A 32 14.24 0.04 1.48
C THR A 32 14.77 0.15 0.06
N VAL A 33 15.62 -0.80 -0.33
CA VAL A 33 16.05 -0.98 -1.72
C VAL A 33 14.85 -1.52 -2.49
N VAL A 34 13.78 -0.72 -2.57
CA VAL A 34 12.73 -0.92 -3.56
C VAL A 34 13.35 -0.46 -4.87
N PRO A 35 13.53 -1.35 -5.86
CA PRO A 35 13.97 -0.90 -7.17
C PRO A 35 13.02 0.20 -7.61
N ALA A 36 13.60 1.37 -7.96
CA ALA A 36 12.84 2.52 -8.39
C ALA A 36 12.00 2.10 -9.61
N LYS A 37 10.71 1.84 -9.40
CA LYS A 37 9.80 1.53 -10.50
C LYS A 37 9.86 2.72 -11.45
N SER A 38 10.24 2.46 -12.71
CA SER A 38 10.23 3.49 -13.73
C SER A 38 8.86 4.16 -13.74
N LYS A 39 8.86 5.49 -13.84
CA LYS A 39 7.61 6.25 -13.87
C LYS A 39 6.82 5.82 -15.12
N LYS A 40 5.55 5.46 -14.93
CA LYS A 40 4.67 5.12 -16.04
C LYS A 40 4.43 6.36 -16.91
N VAL A 41 4.51 6.19 -18.23
CA VAL A 41 4.13 7.23 -19.19
C VAL A 41 2.61 7.17 -19.39
N PRO A 42 1.87 8.27 -19.16
CA PRO A 42 0.44 8.29 -19.43
C PRO A 42 0.17 8.25 -20.93
N VAL A 43 -0.75 7.38 -21.36
CA VAL A 43 -1.18 7.25 -22.76
C VAL A 43 -2.69 7.43 -22.83
N ALA A 44 -3.14 8.32 -23.70
CA ALA A 44 -4.56 8.52 -23.96
C ALA A 44 -5.08 7.45 -24.93
N LEU A 45 -6.04 6.65 -24.48
CA LEU A 45 -6.71 5.64 -25.29
C LEU A 45 -8.13 6.09 -25.60
N ARG A 46 -8.61 5.83 -26.82
CA ARG A 46 -10.00 6.07 -27.24
C ARG A 46 -10.70 4.74 -27.42
N PHE A 47 -11.91 4.64 -26.86
CA PHE A 47 -12.77 3.47 -26.96
C PHE A 47 -14.16 3.93 -27.36
N ASP A 48 -14.86 3.09 -28.14
CA ASP A 48 -16.29 3.23 -28.31
C ASP A 48 -17.02 3.00 -26.97
N SER A 49 -18.20 3.60 -26.79
CA SER A 49 -18.97 3.55 -25.54
C SER A 49 -19.28 2.12 -25.10
N ASP A 50 -19.61 1.27 -26.06
CA ASP A 50 -20.07 -0.10 -25.80
C ASP A 50 -18.90 -0.97 -25.37
N LEU A 51 -17.75 -0.81 -26.02
CA LEU A 51 -16.52 -1.48 -25.64
C LEU A 51 -16.04 -1.03 -24.26
N LEU A 52 -16.08 0.27 -23.97
CA LEU A 52 -15.71 0.79 -22.66
C LEU A 52 -16.60 0.22 -21.55
N SER A 53 -17.91 0.14 -21.78
CA SER A 53 -18.86 -0.48 -20.84
C SER A 53 -18.58 -1.97 -20.62
N ALA A 54 -18.22 -2.71 -21.67
CA ALA A 54 -17.84 -4.11 -21.54
C ALA A 54 -16.54 -4.31 -20.73
N ILE A 55 -15.56 -3.41 -20.92
CA ILE A 55 -14.32 -3.41 -20.12
C ILE A 55 -14.64 -3.16 -18.65
N ASP A 56 -15.51 -2.20 -18.34
CA ASP A 56 -15.91 -1.89 -16.96
C ASP A 56 -16.66 -3.05 -16.29
N ALA A 57 -17.56 -3.71 -17.01
CA ALA A 57 -18.23 -4.91 -16.53
C ALA A 57 -17.23 -6.04 -16.25
N MET A 58 -16.21 -6.23 -17.10
CA MET A 58 -15.15 -7.21 -16.89
C MET A 58 -14.29 -6.86 -15.67
N ALA A 59 -13.93 -5.58 -15.52
CA ALA A 59 -13.13 -5.07 -14.40
C ALA A 59 -13.85 -5.31 -13.07
N SER A 60 -15.13 -4.95 -13.00
CA SER A 60 -16.00 -5.20 -11.83
C SER A 60 -16.07 -6.68 -11.46
N ARG A 61 -16.35 -7.55 -12.45
CA ARG A 61 -16.42 -9.00 -12.24
C ARG A 61 -15.13 -9.62 -11.70
N ARG A 62 -13.97 -9.06 -12.05
CA ARG A 62 -12.65 -9.55 -11.62
C ARG A 62 -12.11 -8.84 -10.38
N GLY A 63 -12.81 -7.84 -9.84
CA GLY A 63 -12.32 -7.02 -8.74
C GLY A 63 -11.06 -6.23 -9.10
N MET A 64 -10.90 -5.85 -10.38
CA MET A 64 -9.73 -5.14 -10.90
C MET A 64 -10.12 -3.74 -11.36
N SER A 65 -9.16 -2.83 -11.43
CA SER A 65 -9.39 -1.52 -12.06
C SER A 65 -9.45 -1.66 -13.59
N ARG A 66 -10.15 -0.73 -14.25
CA ARG A 66 -10.18 -0.63 -15.72
C ARG A 66 -8.76 -0.66 -16.32
N ASN A 67 -7.86 0.14 -15.74
CA ASN A 67 -6.46 0.20 -16.20
C ASN A 67 -5.73 -1.15 -16.06
N ALA A 68 -6.03 -1.92 -15.01
CA ALA A 68 -5.44 -3.23 -14.81
C ALA A 68 -5.94 -4.27 -15.84
N ILE A 69 -7.23 -4.23 -16.20
CA ILE A 69 -7.78 -5.06 -17.28
C ILE A 69 -7.13 -4.71 -18.62
N ILE A 70 -7.03 -3.42 -18.95
CA ILE A 70 -6.39 -2.95 -20.19
C ILE A 70 -4.93 -3.44 -20.23
N SER A 71 -4.17 -3.21 -19.15
CA SER A 71 -2.76 -3.63 -19.07
C SER A 71 -2.59 -5.15 -19.20
N TYR A 72 -3.48 -5.93 -18.57
CA TYR A 72 -3.45 -7.39 -18.66
C TYR A 72 -3.64 -7.88 -20.09
N TRP A 73 -4.66 -7.38 -20.79
CA TRP A 73 -4.93 -7.80 -22.16
C TRP A 73 -3.86 -7.31 -23.14
N CYS A 74 -3.27 -6.14 -22.92
CA CYS A 74 -2.09 -5.70 -23.68
C CYS A 74 -0.91 -6.66 -23.49
N SER A 75 -0.59 -7.08 -22.26
CA SER A 75 0.48 -8.06 -21.99
C SER A 75 0.20 -9.40 -22.68
N LYS A 76 -1.03 -9.90 -22.52
CA LYS A 76 -1.50 -11.14 -23.16
C LYS A 76 -1.35 -11.11 -24.69
N GLY A 77 -1.66 -9.98 -25.32
CA GLY A 77 -1.52 -9.82 -26.77
C GLY A 77 -0.06 -9.82 -27.24
N VAL A 78 0.84 -9.19 -26.47
CA VAL A 78 2.28 -9.19 -26.77
C VAL A 78 2.90 -10.58 -26.58
N GLU A 79 2.45 -11.33 -25.58
CA GLU A 79 2.94 -12.71 -25.33
C GLU A 79 2.47 -13.72 -26.37
N SER A 80 1.43 -13.40 -27.15
CA SER A 80 0.85 -14.30 -28.15
C SER A 80 1.38 -14.11 -29.57
N GLU A 81 2.19 -13.07 -29.81
CA GLU A 81 2.97 -12.86 -31.04
C GLU A 81 4.29 -13.66 -30.97
#